data_AF-A0A8X6S6X5-F1
#
_entry.id   AF-A0A8X6S6X5-F1
#
_cell.length_a   1.000
_cell.length_b   1.000
_cell.length_c   1.000
_cell.angle_alpha   90.00
_cell.angle_beta   90.00
_cell.angle_gamma   90.00
#
_symmetry.space_group_name_H-M   'P 1'
#
loop_
_entity.id
_entity.type
_entity.pdbx_description
1 polymer ?
#
loop_
_entity_poly.entity_id
_entity_poly.type
_entity_poly.pdbx_seq_one_letter_code
_entity_poly.pdbx_strand_id
1 'polypeptide(L)' 'MGAIGYTSLVLLDGTLNSARYIFGVLRPVALPFISALRNPTFQQDNARSYVAGIVRTFLDTENVRLLPWSARSPDLT' A
#
# COMPACT_ATOMS: atom_id res chain seq x y z
N MET A 1 15.20 1.11 -11.56
CA MET A 1 14.76 0.31 -10.40
C MET A 1 13.57 -0.51 -10.87
N GLY A 2 13.72 -1.82 -11.08
CA GLY A 2 12.65 -2.68 -11.57
C GLY A 2 11.82 -3.25 -10.42
N ALA A 3 10.53 -3.48 -10.65
CA ALA A 3 9.69 -4.28 -9.74
C ALA A 3 10.11 -5.74 -9.86
N ILE A 4 10.49 -6.37 -8.74
CA ILE A 4 10.94 -7.76 -8.69
C ILE A 4 9.80 -8.59 -8.08
N GLY A 5 8.96 -9.18 -8.92
CA GLY A 5 7.92 -10.12 -8.51
C GLY A 5 6.50 -9.55 -8.42
N TYR A 6 5.52 -10.46 -8.46
CA TYR A 6 4.09 -10.18 -8.31
C TYR A 6 3.61 -10.65 -6.94
N THR A 7 2.76 -9.87 -6.29
CA THR A 7 1.99 -10.32 -5.13
C THR A 7 0.65 -10.90 -5.57
N SER A 8 -0.01 -11.67 -4.70
CA SER A 8 -1.35 -12.20 -4.95
C SER A 8 -2.36 -11.07 -5.13
N LEU A 9 -3.21 -11.18 -6.17
CA LEU A 9 -4.38 -10.32 -6.30
C LEU A 9 -5.38 -10.66 -5.19
N VAL A 10 -5.70 -9.69 -4.34
CA VAL A 10 -6.67 -9.85 -3.25
C VAL A 10 -8.04 -9.38 -3.74
N LEU A 11 -8.99 -10.31 -3.85
CA LEU A 11 -10.40 -9.96 -4.05
C LEU A 11 -11.04 -9.68 -2.69
N LEU A 12 -11.53 -8.45 -2.50
CA LEU A 12 -12.24 -8.05 -1.30
C LEU A 12 -13.74 -7.98 -1.60
N ASP A 13 -14.55 -8.58 -0.74
CA ASP A 13 -16.00 -8.51 -0.85
C ASP A 13 -16.54 -7.17 -0.33
N GLY A 14 -17.31 -6.48 -1.17
CA GLY A 14 -17.87 -5.16 -0.91
C GLY A 14 -16.87 -4.00 -0.93
N THR A 15 -17.27 -2.86 -0.36
CA THR A 15 -16.49 -1.61 -0.42
C THR A 15 -15.25 -1.64 0.48
N LEU A 16 -14.13 -1.17 -0.06
CA LEU A 16 -12.87 -1.05 0.66
C LEU A 16 -12.82 0.20 1.54
N ASN A 17 -12.73 0.01 2.85
CA ASN A 17 -12.42 1.06 3.82
C ASN A 17 -10.99 0.90 4.37
N SER A 18 -10.51 1.88 5.12
CA SER A 18 -9.14 1.92 5.63
C SER A 18 -8.78 0.73 6.52
N ALA A 19 -9.68 0.27 7.39
CA ALA A 19 -9.42 -0.88 8.25
C ALA A 19 -9.33 -2.18 7.44
N ARG A 20 -10.25 -2.39 6.49
CA ARG A 20 -10.23 -3.54 5.57
C ARG A 20 -8.99 -3.53 4.68
N TYR A 21 -8.52 -2.36 4.29
CA TYR A 21 -7.27 -2.24 3.54
C TYR A 21 -6.06 -2.66 4.38
N ILE A 22 -5.97 -2.24 5.64
CA ILE A 22 -4.90 -2.66 6.55
C ILE A 22 -4.93 -4.18 6.78
N PHE A 23 -6.07 -4.71 7.23
CA PHE A 23 -6.15 -6.12 7.66
C PHE A 23 -6.30 -7.11 6.51
N GLY A 24 -6.87 -6.70 5.39
CA GLY A 24 -7.11 -7.56 4.22
C GLY A 24 -6.01 -7.50 3.17
N VAL A 25 -5.25 -6.40 3.08
CA VAL A 25 -4.27 -6.20 2.00
C VAL A 25 -2.89 -5.87 2.55
N LEU A 26 -2.74 -4.77 3.30
CA LEU A 26 -1.42 -4.30 3.69
C LEU A 26 -0.71 -5.30 4.60
N ARG A 27 -1.36 -5.74 5.66
CA ARG A 27 -0.75 -6.64 6.65
C ARG A 27 -0.50 -8.06 6.13
N PRO A 28 -1.46 -8.74 5.46
CA PRO A 28 -1.23 -10.12 5.02
C PRO A 28 -0.43 -10.24 3.72
N VAL A 29 -0.44 -9.23 2.83
CA VAL A 29 0.13 -9.35 1.48
C VAL A 29 1.24 -8.36 1.22
N ALA A 30 0.99 -7.06 1.40
CA ALA A 30 1.97 -6.04 1.01
C ALA A 30 3.19 -6.04 1.95
N LEU A 31 2.98 -6.07 3.25
CA LEU A 31 4.03 -5.96 4.25
C LEU A 31 5.05 -7.11 4.19
N PRO A 32 4.65 -8.40 4.10
CA PRO A 32 5.62 -9.49 3.94
C PRO A 32 6.48 -9.34 2.68
N PHE A 33 5.87 -8.88 1.57
CA PHE A 33 6.58 -8.68 0.31
C PHE A 33 7.56 -7.51 0.39
N ILE A 34 7.12 -6.35 0.91
CA ILE A 34 7.96 -5.17 1.10
C ILE A 34 9.15 -5.52 2.00
N SER A 35 8.92 -6.19 3.12
CA SER A 35 9.97 -6.55 4.08
C SER A 35 11.02 -7.51 3.52
N ALA A 36 10.71 -8.26 2.46
CA ALA A 36 11.66 -9.14 1.79
C ALA A 36 12.59 -8.39 0.80
N LEU A 37 12.28 -7.14 0.45
CA LEU A 37 13.05 -6.35 -0.51
C LEU A 37 14.12 -5.52 0.18
N ARG A 38 15.25 -5.28 -0.51
CA ARG A 38 16.31 -4.38 -0.03
C ARG A 38 15.97 -2.93 -0.40
N ASN A 39 15.68 -2.11 0.61
CA ASN A 39 15.36 -0.68 0.49
C ASN A 39 14.17 -0.35 -0.46
N PRO A 40 13.00 -0.98 -0.27
CA PRO A 40 11.84 -0.72 -1.12
C PRO A 40 11.26 0.68 -0.89
N THR A 41 10.63 1.22 -1.93
CA THR A 41 9.69 2.34 -1.80
C THR A 41 8.31 1.83 -2.19
N PHE A 42 7.35 1.97 -1.29
CA PHE A 42 5.97 1.57 -1.52
C PHE A 42 5.20 2.69 -2.22
N GLN A 43 4.47 2.37 -3.28
CA GLN A 43 3.61 3.30 -4.00
C GLN A 43 2.17 2.79 -3.93
N GLN A 44 1.23 3.69 -3.64
CA GLN A 44 -0.20 3.44 -3.69
C GLN A 44 -0.88 4.67 -4.30
N ASP A 45 -2.07 4.49 -4.88
CA ASP A 45 -2.86 5.61 -5.37
C ASP A 45 -3.40 6.47 -4.21
N ASN A 46 -3.90 7.66 -4.52
CA ASN A 46 -4.38 8.61 -3.52
C ASN A 46 -5.88 8.44 -3.21
N ALA A 47 -6.43 7.21 -3.28
CA ALA A 47 -7.82 6.97 -2.91
C ALA A 47 -8.06 7.25 -1.42
N ARG A 48 -9.25 7.77 -1.09
CA ARG A 48 -9.59 8.26 0.26
C ARG A 48 -9.35 7.23 1.37
N SER A 49 -9.61 5.95 1.11
CA SER A 49 -9.40 4.87 2.07
C SER A 49 -7.92 4.64 2.39
N TYR A 50 -6.99 5.00 1.50
CA TYR A 50 -5.54 4.75 1.63
C TYR A 50 -4.78 5.91 2.26
N VAL A 51 -5.32 7.12 2.13
CA VAL A 51 -4.74 8.36 2.67
C VAL A 51 -5.30 8.67 4.07
N ALA A 52 -6.24 7.87 4.56
CA ALA A 52 -6.76 8.00 5.91
C ALA A 52 -5.63 7.91 6.95
N GLY A 53 -5.72 8.73 8.01
CA GLY A 53 -4.68 8.82 9.04
C GLY A 53 -4.27 7.45 9.60
N ILE A 54 -5.24 6.53 9.79
CA ILE A 54 -4.97 5.18 10.30
C ILE A 54 -4.05 4.35 9.40
N VAL A 55 -4.16 4.50 8.07
CA VAL A 55 -3.30 3.78 7.11
C VAL A 55 -1.90 4.37 7.14
N ARG A 56 -1.78 5.69 7.24
CA ARG A 56 -0.49 6.36 7.33
C ARG A 56 0.24 6.01 8.63
N THR A 57 -0.45 6.06 9.76
CA THR A 57 0.08 5.63 11.05
C THR A 57 0.53 4.16 11.02
N PHE A 58 -0.24 3.28 10.38
CA PHE A 58 0.15 1.88 10.20
C PHE A 58 1.45 1.75 9.40
N LEU A 59 1.53 2.37 8.21
CA LEU A 59 2.73 2.32 7.38
C LEU A 59 3.97 2.91 8.06
N ASP A 60 3.80 4.02 8.79
CA ASP A 60 4.88 4.63 9.56
C ASP A 60 5.34 3.71 10.71
N THR A 61 4.40 3.05 11.40
CA THR A 61 4.70 2.08 12.48
C THR A 61 5.46 0.87 11.96
N GLU A 62 5.11 0.38 10.76
CA GLU A 62 5.78 -0.73 10.09
C GLU A 62 7.05 -0.29 9.34
N ASN A 63 7.49 0.96 9.50
CA ASN A 63 8.68 1.55 8.87
C ASN A 63 8.69 1.41 7.34
N VAL A 64 7.51 1.49 6.71
CA VAL A 64 7.34 1.41 5.26
C VAL A 64 7.58 2.78 4.64
N ARG A 65 8.60 2.88 3.78
CA ARG A 65 8.85 4.10 3.02
C ARG A 65 7.79 4.29 1.94
N LEU A 66 6.90 5.25 2.12
CA LEU A 66 5.87 5.61 1.14
C LEU A 66 6.39 6.65 0.13
N LEU A 67 6.12 6.45 -1.16
CA LEU A 67 6.37 7.45 -2.20
C LEU A 67 5.41 8.63 -2.04
N PRO A 68 5.90 9.89 -1.93
CA PRO A 68 5.02 11.05 -1.96
C PRO A 68 4.38 11.18 -3.35
N TRP A 69 3.05 11.08 -3.41
CA TRP A 69 2.30 11.17 -4.67
C TRP A 69 1.32 12.34 -4.64
N SER A 70 1.21 13.08 -5.75
CA SER A 70 0.22 14.15 -5.89
C SER A 70 -1.17 13.57 -6.16
N ALA A 71 -2.20 14.17 -5.55
CA ALA A 71 -3.58 13.81 -5.84
C ALA A 71 -3.89 14.13 -7.31
N ARG A 72 -4.42 13.15 -8.07
CA ARG A 72 -4.90 13.26 -9.47
C ARG A 72 -3.85 13.14 -10.59
N SER A 73 -2.86 12.26 -10.43
CA SER A 73 -1.96 11.89 -11.53
C SER A 73 -2.19 10.43 -11.96
N PRO A 74 -3.24 10.13 -12.75
CA PRO A 74 -3.47 8.77 -13.27
C PRO A 74 -2.40 8.34 -14.29
N ASP A 75 -1.71 9.30 -14.91
CA ASP A 75 -0.79 9.09 -16.03
C ASP A 75 0.61 8.58 -15.63
N LEU A 76 0.85 8.41 -14.33
CA LEU A 76 2.13 7.97 -13.77
C LEU A 76 2.06 6.51 -13.26
N THR A 77 1.19 5.69 -13.86
CA THR A 77 1.09 4.24 -13.61
C THR A 77 1.99 3.43 -14.53
#